data_AF-A0AAU5KR46-F1
#
_entry.id   AF-A0AAU5KR46-F1
#
_cell.length_a   1.000
_cell.length_b   1.000
_cell.length_c   1.000
_cell.angle_alpha   90.00
_cell.angle_beta   90.00
_cell.angle_gamma   90.00
#
_symmetry.space_group_name_H-M   'P 1'
#
loop_
_entity.id
_entity.type
_entity.pdbx_description
1 polymer ?
#
loop_
_entity_poly.entity_id
_entity_poly.type
_entity_poly.pdbx_seq_one_letter_code
_entity_poly.pdbx_strand_id
1 'polypeptide(L)'
;MSRMAQVIVLARSEDEVMEPLTRPDEARTWHGCFVQIPWFVGGWHIEFERWNRRRGVLKDLESLPWNEPACVQVMLHDEDDDLFGLWMFRDGVLVEVGIPGTQRVHIAAPPWEVDPGFLVQTGLGRGEDRHSPEHVQDPRSCW
;
A
#
# COMPACT_ATOMS: atom_id res chain seq x y z
N MET A 1 -20.00 1.77 6.53
CA MET A 1 -19.03 0.95 7.27
C MET A 1 -17.65 1.56 7.06
N SER A 2 -16.78 1.53 8.07
CA SER A 2 -15.41 2.07 7.95
C SER A 2 -14.55 1.03 7.24
N ARG A 3 -14.13 1.30 6.01
CA ARG A 3 -13.21 0.43 5.24
C ARG A 3 -11.82 0.50 5.89
N MET A 4 -11.33 -0.64 6.38
CA MET A 4 -10.01 -0.74 7.02
C MET A 4 -8.93 -1.00 5.98
N ALA A 5 -7.74 -0.43 6.18
CA ALA A 5 -6.57 -0.75 5.38
C ALA A 5 -5.33 -0.92 6.25
N GLN A 6 -4.48 -1.86 5.91
CA GLN A 6 -3.25 -2.17 6.62
C GLN A 6 -2.06 -2.05 5.67
N VAL A 7 -0.99 -1.46 6.18
CA VAL A 7 0.31 -1.39 5.50
C VAL A 7 1.33 -2.03 6.39
N ILE A 8 2.11 -2.95 5.82
CA ILE A 8 3.23 -3.62 6.48
C ILE A 8 4.49 -3.33 5.67
N VAL A 9 5.55 -2.93 6.34
CA VAL A 9 6.85 -2.65 5.72
C VAL A 9 7.86 -3.61 6.34
N LEU A 10 8.57 -4.36 5.49
CA LEU A 10 9.70 -5.19 5.88
C LEU A 10 10.96 -4.62 5.24
N ALA A 11 11.91 -4.21 6.07
CA ALA A 11 13.19 -3.65 5.65
C ALA A 11 14.26 -3.96 6.71
N ARG A 12 15.31 -4.69 6.33
CA ARG A 12 16.29 -5.24 7.29
C ARG A 12 17.22 -4.15 7.82
N SER A 13 17.24 -3.96 9.14
CA SER A 13 18.16 -3.03 9.82
C SER A 13 18.03 -1.56 9.37
N GLU A 14 16.83 -1.16 8.94
CA GLU A 14 16.52 0.19 8.44
C GLU A 14 15.77 1.04 9.47
N ASP A 15 15.97 0.79 10.78
CA ASP A 15 15.26 1.47 11.86
C ASP A 15 15.43 3.00 11.82
N GLU A 16 16.64 3.48 11.51
CA GLU A 16 16.92 4.92 11.38
C GLU A 16 16.22 5.54 10.17
N VAL A 17 16.12 4.80 9.06
CA VAL A 17 15.43 5.25 7.84
C VAL A 17 13.92 5.34 8.06
N MET A 18 13.35 4.39 8.81
CA MET A 18 11.92 4.36 9.14
C MET A 18 11.49 5.36 10.21
N GLU A 19 12.43 5.82 11.04
CA GLU A 19 12.16 6.67 12.21
C GLU A 19 11.21 7.86 11.94
N PRO A 20 11.35 8.63 10.83
CA PRO A 20 10.46 9.76 10.56
C PRO A 20 8.98 9.36 10.46
N LEU A 21 8.68 8.16 9.96
CA LEU A 21 7.31 7.67 9.79
C LEU A 21 6.72 7.05 11.07
N THR A 22 7.53 6.85 12.11
CA THR A 22 7.12 6.32 13.42
C THR A 22 6.69 7.40 14.42
N ARG A 23 6.85 8.66 14.07
CA ARG A 23 6.48 9.82 14.90
C ARG A 23 5.33 10.58 14.28
N PRO A 24 4.50 11.32 15.03
CA PRO A 24 3.49 12.20 14.47
C PRO A 24 4.13 13.34 13.65
N ASP A 25 3.49 13.73 12.56
CA ASP A 25 3.89 14.85 11.70
C ASP A 25 2.63 15.36 10.98
N GLU A 26 2.29 16.62 11.26
CA GLU A 26 1.11 17.31 10.76
C GLU A 26 1.22 17.72 9.29
N ALA A 27 2.43 17.68 8.71
CA ALA A 27 2.64 17.98 7.30
C ALA A 27 2.23 16.84 6.35
N ARG A 28 2.03 15.62 6.87
CA ARG A 28 1.65 14.45 6.07
C ARG A 28 0.19 14.50 5.61
N THR A 29 -0.03 13.97 4.41
CA THR A 29 -1.37 13.85 3.82
C THR A 29 -2.17 12.67 4.38
N TRP A 30 -1.50 11.74 5.06
CA TRP A 30 -2.08 10.60 5.77
C TRP A 30 -1.88 10.74 7.28
N HIS A 31 -2.71 10.05 8.06
CA HIS A 31 -2.72 10.19 9.51
C HIS A 31 -2.37 8.87 10.21
N GLY A 32 -1.44 8.95 11.16
CA GLY A 32 -1.02 7.83 12.00
C GLY A 32 0.51 7.72 12.06
N CYS A 33 1.00 6.69 12.73
CA CYS A 33 2.42 6.39 12.85
C CYS A 33 2.64 4.91 12.58
N PHE A 34 3.72 4.58 11.88
CA PHE A 34 4.16 3.20 11.82
C PHE A 34 4.59 2.75 13.20
N VAL A 35 4.15 1.55 13.58
CA VAL A 35 4.54 0.88 14.82
C VAL A 35 5.39 -0.31 14.45
N GLN A 36 6.50 -0.50 15.18
CA GLN A 36 7.35 -1.66 14.97
C GLN A 36 6.59 -2.94 15.33
N ILE A 37 6.69 -3.96 14.48
CA ILE A 37 6.11 -5.27 14.74
C ILE A 37 6.89 -5.92 15.88
N PRO A 38 6.24 -6.25 17.01
CA PRO A 38 6.94 -6.92 18.10
C PRO A 38 7.60 -8.21 17.62
N TRP A 39 8.85 -8.44 18.06
CA TRP A 39 9.63 -9.67 17.80
C TRP A 39 10.11 -9.87 16.36
N PHE A 40 9.89 -8.91 15.45
CA PHE A 40 10.40 -8.95 14.09
C PHE A 40 11.30 -7.74 13.81
N VAL A 41 12.62 -7.97 13.79
CA VAL A 41 13.59 -6.92 13.47
C VAL A 41 13.41 -6.51 12.00
N GLY A 42 13.20 -5.21 11.78
CA GLY A 42 12.98 -4.68 10.45
C GLY A 42 11.53 -4.80 9.94
N GLY A 43 10.55 -4.88 10.84
CA GLY A 43 9.13 -4.90 10.48
C GLY A 43 8.35 -3.76 11.11
N TRP A 44 7.50 -3.09 10.34
CA TRP A 44 6.60 -2.05 10.81
C TRP A 44 5.22 -2.23 10.22
N HIS A 45 4.18 -1.78 10.93
CA HIS A 45 2.83 -1.76 10.42
C HIS A 45 2.09 -0.48 10.81
N ILE A 46 1.07 -0.15 10.04
CA ILE A 46 0.09 0.91 10.33
C ILE A 46 -1.28 0.47 9.81
N GLU A 47 -2.33 0.91 10.50
CA GLU A 47 -3.72 0.68 10.11
C GLU A 47 -4.42 2.02 9.90
N PHE A 48 -5.21 2.08 8.83
CA PHE A 48 -5.99 3.24 8.44
C PHE A 48 -7.47 2.94 8.55
N GLU A 49 -8.13 3.63 9.47
CA GLU A 49 -9.58 3.71 9.49
C GLU A 49 -10.02 4.75 8.44
N ARG A 50 -10.72 4.29 7.39
CA ARG A 50 -11.24 5.07 6.24
C ARG A 50 -10.23 5.31 5.11
N TRP A 51 -10.72 5.14 3.88
CA TRP A 51 -9.92 5.14 2.65
C TRP A 51 -9.16 6.44 2.35
N ASN A 52 -9.64 7.61 2.81
CA ASN A 52 -9.01 8.89 2.49
C ASN A 52 -7.84 9.25 3.41
N ARG A 53 -7.63 8.50 4.50
CA ARG A 53 -6.58 8.78 5.49
C ARG A 53 -5.24 8.15 5.19
N ARG A 54 -5.13 7.35 4.12
CA ARG A 54 -3.92 6.63 3.70
C ARG A 54 -3.19 7.26 2.51
N ARG A 55 -3.80 8.25 1.83
CA ARG A 55 -3.26 8.82 0.59
C ARG A 55 -1.90 9.48 0.83
N GLY A 56 -0.89 9.07 0.07
CA GLY A 56 0.49 9.54 0.15
C GLY A 56 1.42 8.67 0.99
N VAL A 57 0.95 7.61 1.64
CA VAL A 57 1.81 6.72 2.44
C VAL A 57 2.89 6.03 1.59
N LEU A 58 2.55 5.55 0.38
CA LEU A 58 3.53 4.98 -0.54
C LEU A 58 4.53 6.01 -1.03
N LYS A 59 4.10 7.26 -1.26
CA LYS A 59 4.98 8.34 -1.67
C LYS A 59 5.99 8.67 -0.57
N ASP A 60 5.55 8.73 0.67
CA ASP A 60 6.43 9.02 1.80
C ASP A 60 7.40 7.86 2.03
N LEU A 61 6.95 6.60 1.92
CA LEU A 61 7.83 5.42 1.94
C LEU A 61 8.84 5.43 0.79
N GLU A 62 8.43 5.77 -0.42
CA GLU A 62 9.31 5.88 -1.60
C GLU A 62 10.38 6.97 -1.41
N SER A 63 10.05 8.05 -0.69
CA SER A 63 10.95 9.19 -0.47
C SER A 63 12.04 8.94 0.57
N LEU A 64 11.91 7.88 1.38
CA LEU A 64 12.89 7.57 2.41
C LEU A 64 14.23 7.18 1.78
N PRO A 65 15.36 7.58 2.40
CA PRO A 65 16.70 7.27 1.91
C PRO A 65 17.11 5.84 2.27
N TRP A 66 16.40 4.84 1.74
CA TRP A 66 16.69 3.42 1.99
C TRP A 66 18.13 3.06 1.64
N ASN A 67 18.82 2.37 2.55
CA ASN A 67 20.19 1.90 2.30
C ASN A 67 20.19 0.74 1.31
N GLU A 68 19.23 -0.19 1.44
CA GLU A 68 19.02 -1.29 0.51
C GLU A 68 17.58 -1.33 -0.05
N PRO A 69 17.20 -0.42 -0.98
CA PRO A 69 15.83 -0.36 -1.52
C PRO A 69 15.33 -1.69 -2.11
N ALA A 70 16.22 -2.48 -2.71
CA ALA A 70 15.89 -3.79 -3.29
C ALA A 70 15.44 -4.83 -2.25
N CYS A 71 15.77 -4.62 -0.97
CA CYS A 71 15.39 -5.47 0.14
C CYS A 71 14.09 -5.01 0.84
N VAL A 72 13.54 -3.87 0.46
CA VAL A 72 12.30 -3.33 1.04
C VAL A 72 11.09 -4.00 0.40
N GLN A 73 10.22 -4.53 1.25
CA GLN A 73 8.94 -5.12 0.85
C GLN A 73 7.83 -4.37 1.57
N VAL A 74 6.91 -3.81 0.80
CA VAL A 74 5.73 -3.12 1.32
C VAL A 74 4.50 -3.95 0.96
N MET A 75 3.78 -4.45 1.96
CA MET A 75 2.55 -5.19 1.76
C MET A 75 1.37 -4.30 2.11
N LEU A 76 0.38 -4.22 1.23
CA LEU A 76 -0.84 -3.45 1.45
C LEU A 76 -2.04 -4.38 1.38
N HIS A 77 -2.96 -4.23 2.32
CA HIS A 77 -4.23 -4.94 2.32
C HIS A 77 -5.33 -3.99 2.69
N ASP A 78 -6.28 -3.84 1.78
CA ASP A 78 -7.56 -3.22 2.04
C ASP A 78 -8.58 -4.29 2.44
N GLU A 79 -9.57 -3.97 3.28
CA GLU A 79 -10.62 -4.89 3.74
C GLU A 79 -11.33 -5.65 2.61
N ASP A 80 -11.41 -5.05 1.42
CA ASP A 80 -12.05 -5.65 0.26
C ASP A 80 -11.10 -6.48 -0.63
N ASP A 81 -9.79 -6.43 -0.39
CA ASP A 81 -8.79 -7.29 -1.04
C ASP A 81 -8.94 -8.74 -0.58
N ASP A 82 -8.72 -9.71 -1.47
CA ASP A 82 -8.66 -11.13 -1.12
C ASP A 82 -7.30 -11.49 -0.47
N LEU A 83 -6.25 -10.72 -0.77
CA LEU A 83 -4.86 -10.97 -0.42
C LEU A 83 -4.11 -9.65 -0.22
N PHE A 84 -3.00 -9.68 0.52
CA PHE A 84 -2.05 -8.56 0.50
C PHE A 84 -1.45 -8.41 -0.90
N GLY A 85 -1.50 -7.21 -1.45
CA GLY A 85 -0.62 -6.84 -2.56
C GLY A 85 0.82 -6.65 -2.06
N LEU A 86 1.78 -6.80 -2.97
CA LEU A 86 3.19 -6.63 -2.68
C LEU A 86 3.75 -5.49 -3.53
N TRP A 87 4.43 -4.54 -2.90
CA TRP A 87 5.16 -3.45 -3.53
C TRP A 87 6.64 -3.59 -3.23
N MET A 88 7.46 -3.40 -4.26
CA MET A 88 8.91 -3.43 -4.16
C MET A 88 9.50 -2.32 -5.02
N PHE A 89 10.72 -1.88 -4.69
CA PHE A 89 11.43 -0.93 -5.53
C PHE A 89 11.82 -1.55 -6.88
N ARG A 90 11.45 -0.88 -7.97
CA ARG A 90 11.99 -1.11 -9.31
C ARG A 90 12.34 0.24 -9.93
N ASP A 91 13.56 0.36 -10.46
CA ASP A 91 14.06 1.61 -11.05
C ASP A 91 13.89 2.84 -10.15
N GLY A 92 14.04 2.65 -8.84
CA GLY A 92 13.96 3.72 -7.83
C GLY A 92 12.55 4.11 -7.38
N VAL A 93 11.51 3.42 -7.84
CA VAL A 93 10.11 3.68 -7.45
C VAL A 93 9.43 2.43 -6.88
N LEU A 94 8.50 2.61 -5.95
CA LEU A 94 7.69 1.53 -5.41
C LEU A 94 6.61 1.14 -6.43
N VAL A 95 6.67 -0.10 -6.90
CA VAL A 95 5.70 -0.66 -7.85
C VAL A 95 5.06 -1.92 -7.30
N GLU A 96 3.78 -2.10 -7.61
CA GLU A 96 3.10 -3.34 -7.28
C GLU A 96 3.68 -4.49 -8.12
N VAL A 97 4.07 -5.56 -7.44
CA VAL A 97 4.57 -6.79 -8.03
C VAL A 97 3.39 -7.75 -8.18
N GLY A 98 3.06 -8.10 -9.42
CA GLY A 98 1.99 -9.06 -9.71
C GLY A 98 2.27 -10.42 -9.06
N ILE A 99 1.30 -10.89 -8.28
CA ILE A 99 1.32 -12.22 -7.65
C ILE A 99 0.60 -13.20 -8.59
N PRO A 100 1.19 -14.37 -8.90
CA PRO A 100 0.52 -15.35 -9.75
C PRO A 100 -0.85 -15.75 -9.20
N GLY A 101 -1.86 -15.73 -10.07
CA GLY A 101 -3.23 -16.04 -9.68
C GLY A 101 -3.98 -14.88 -9.01
N THR A 102 -3.51 -13.64 -9.15
CA THR A 102 -4.23 -12.45 -8.68
C THR A 102 -4.39 -11.41 -9.79
N GLN A 103 -5.35 -10.52 -9.60
CA GLN A 103 -5.60 -9.40 -10.50
C GLN A 103 -6.12 -8.20 -9.69
N ARG A 104 -5.62 -7.00 -10.00
CA ARG A 104 -6.20 -5.77 -9.45
C ARG A 104 -7.37 -5.33 -10.31
N VAL A 105 -8.51 -5.11 -9.68
CA VAL A 105 -9.77 -4.70 -10.33
C VAL A 105 -10.18 -3.33 -9.81
N HIS A 106 -10.43 -2.38 -10.71
CA HIS A 106 -10.91 -1.05 -10.35
C HIS A 106 -12.36 -0.89 -10.77
N ILE A 107 -13.23 -0.72 -9.79
CA ILE A 107 -14.64 -0.40 -10.03
C ILE A 107 -14.72 1.08 -10.40
N ALA A 108 -15.51 1.41 -11.41
CA ALA A 108 -15.68 2.80 -11.83
C ALA A 108 -16.24 3.63 -10.66
N ALA A 109 -15.38 4.43 -10.04
CA ALA A 109 -15.76 5.41 -9.05
C ALA A 109 -16.05 6.76 -9.72
N PRO A 110 -16.81 7.66 -9.07
CA PRO A 110 -16.96 9.02 -9.56
C PRO A 110 -15.59 9.71 -9.76
N PRO A 111 -15.44 10.67 -10.69
CA PRO A 111 -14.14 11.27 -11.05
C PRO A 111 -13.34 11.91 -9.91
N TRP A 112 -13.99 12.24 -8.80
CA TRP A 112 -13.39 12.84 -7.60
C TRP A 112 -12.94 11.80 -6.57
N GLU A 113 -13.18 10.52 -6.81
CA GLU A 113 -12.85 9.41 -5.93
C GLU A 113 -11.84 8.51 -6.63
N VAL A 114 -10.58 8.60 -6.22
CA VAL A 114 -9.51 7.73 -6.73
C VAL A 114 -9.58 6.44 -5.92
N ASP A 115 -10.05 5.36 -6.54
CA ASP A 115 -10.17 4.02 -5.92
C ASP A 115 -8.86 3.24 -6.12
N PRO A 116 -8.19 2.77 -5.05
CA PRO A 116 -6.99 1.92 -5.19
C PRO A 116 -7.27 0.60 -5.92
N GLY A 117 -8.55 0.29 -6.18
CA GLY A 117 -8.98 -1.00 -6.67
C GLY A 117 -8.81 -2.07 -5.60
N PHE A 118 -9.16 -3.28 -6.00
CA PHE A 118 -9.19 -4.45 -5.13
C PHE A 118 -8.34 -5.54 -5.75
N LEU A 119 -7.48 -6.17 -4.97
CA LEU A 119 -6.72 -7.33 -5.39
C LEU A 119 -7.57 -8.58 -5.19
N VAL A 120 -7.97 -9.22 -6.29
CA VAL A 120 -8.79 -10.45 -6.27
C VAL A 120 -7.99 -11.67 -6.68
N GLN A 121 -8.32 -12.83 -6.11
CA GLN A 121 -7.77 -14.11 -6.55
C GLN A 121 -8.50 -14.58 -7.82
N THR A 122 -7.75 -14.86 -8.88
CA THR A 122 -8.33 -15.33 -10.14
C THR A 122 -8.84 -16.77 -10.01
N GLY A 123 -9.95 -17.08 -10.71
CA GLY A 123 -10.59 -18.40 -10.64
C GLY A 123 -11.63 -18.58 -9.53
N LEU A 124 -11.87 -17.57 -8.68
CA LEU A 124 -12.98 -17.56 -7.71
C LEU A 124 -14.27 -16.90 -8.24
N GLY A 125 -14.26 -16.40 -9.49
CA GLY A 125 -15.43 -15.74 -10.12
C GLY A 125 -15.78 -14.36 -9.54
N ARG A 126 -14.90 -13.75 -8.75
CA ARG A 126 -15.08 -12.41 -8.17
C ARG A 126 -14.31 -11.39 -9.03
N GLY A 127 -15.02 -10.46 -9.69
CA GLY A 127 -14.41 -9.24 -10.26
C GLY A 127 -14.08 -9.24 -11.76
N GLU A 128 -14.29 -10.35 -12.49
CA GLU A 128 -13.95 -10.46 -13.93
C GLU A 128 -14.70 -9.46 -14.83
N ASP A 129 -15.89 -8.99 -14.42
CA ASP A 129 -16.74 -8.08 -15.19
C ASP A 129 -16.62 -6.58 -14.80
N ARG A 130 -15.75 -6.23 -13.83
CA ARG A 130 -15.76 -4.89 -13.19
C ARG A 130 -14.65 -3.94 -13.66
N HIS A 131 -13.98 -4.22 -14.78
CA HIS A 131 -12.84 -3.44 -15.25
C HIS A 131 -13.21 -2.03 -15.73
N SER A 132 -12.66 -1.01 -15.08
CA SER A 132 -12.49 0.32 -15.68
C SER A 132 -11.32 0.32 -16.70
N PRO A 133 -11.16 1.33 -17.56
CA PRO A 133 -10.03 1.41 -18.50
C PRO A 133 -8.66 1.58 -17.82
N GLU A 134 -7.61 0.92 -18.34
CA GLU A 134 -6.24 0.88 -17.77
C GLU A 134 -5.62 2.25 -17.47
N HIS A 135 -5.92 3.29 -18.27
CA HIS A 135 -5.29 4.61 -18.14
C HIS A 135 -5.75 5.43 -16.91
N VAL A 136 -6.76 4.95 -16.17
CA VAL A 136 -7.30 5.60 -14.95
C VAL A 136 -6.80 4.89 -13.67
N GLN A 137 -5.97 3.84 -13.82
CA GLN A 137 -5.74 2.82 -12.80
C GLN A 137 -4.30 2.83 -12.27
N ASP A 138 -3.79 3.99 -11.85
CA ASP A 138 -2.56 4.00 -11.04
C ASP A 138 -2.90 3.88 -9.54
N PRO A 139 -2.79 2.69 -8.93
CA PRO A 139 -3.12 2.49 -7.53
C PRO A 139 -2.26 3.36 -6.60
N ARG A 140 -1.08 3.82 -7.03
CA ARG A 140 -0.20 4.70 -6.24
C ARG A 140 -0.84 6.05 -5.90
N SER A 141 -1.84 6.50 -6.67
CA SER A 141 -2.52 7.77 -6.40
C SER A 141 -3.46 7.72 -5.19
N CYS A 142 -3.79 6.51 -4.73
CA CYS A 142 -4.75 6.21 -3.66
C CYS A 142 -4.09 5.83 -2.35
N TRP A 143 -2.87 5.32 -2.43
CA TRP A 143 -1.99 5.00 -1.31
C TRP A 143 -0.92 6.07 -1.14
#